data_AF-A0A5C9AKD5-F1
#
_entry.id   AF-A0A5C9AKD5-F1
#
_cell.length_a   1.000
_cell.length_b   1.000
_cell.length_c   1.000
_cell.angle_alpha   90.00
_cell.angle_beta   90.00
_cell.angle_gamma   90.00
#
_symmetry.space_group_name_H-M   'P 1'
#
loop_
_entity.id
_entity.type
_entity.pdbx_description
1 polymer ?
#
loop_
_entity_poly.entity_id
_entity_poly.type
_entity_poly.pdbx_seq_one_letter_code
_entity_poly.pdbx_strand_id
1 'polypeptide(L)'
;TGVRGIRLGEGDKVVSLIVPRGDGAILTATQNGYGKRTAVAEYPTKSRATKGVISIKVTERNGLVVGAVQVDDCDQIMMITDAGTLVRTRVSEISIVGRNTQGVILIRTAEDENVVGLQRVAEPVDEEDLDTIDGSAAEGDDEIAPEVDVDDEPEEE
;
A
#
# COMPACT_ATOMS: atom_id res chain seq x y z
N THR A 1 26.53 -13.58 14.08
CA THR A 1 26.79 -12.79 12.86
C THR A 1 26.22 -13.54 11.66
N GLY A 2 25.50 -12.86 10.76
CA GLY A 2 24.85 -13.47 9.59
C GLY A 2 25.75 -13.56 8.35
N VAL A 3 25.22 -14.10 7.25
CA VAL A 3 25.92 -14.19 5.95
C VAL A 3 25.29 -13.24 4.91
N ARG A 4 26.03 -12.88 3.86
CA ARG A 4 25.55 -11.98 2.81
C ARG A 4 24.49 -12.65 1.92
N GLY A 5 23.28 -12.07 1.91
CA GLY A 5 22.17 -12.48 1.04
C GLY A 5 22.21 -11.86 -0.36
N ILE A 6 22.36 -10.53 -0.46
CA ILE A 6 22.40 -9.75 -1.71
C ILE A 6 23.54 -8.73 -1.66
N ARG A 7 24.10 -8.36 -2.81
CA ARG A 7 25.06 -7.24 -2.95
C ARG A 7 24.31 -6.00 -3.39
N LEU A 8 24.09 -5.07 -2.46
CA LEU A 8 23.42 -3.80 -2.69
C LEU A 8 24.34 -2.81 -3.42
N GLY A 9 23.74 -1.92 -4.21
CA GLY A 9 24.40 -0.71 -4.67
C GLY A 9 24.68 0.26 -3.52
N GLU A 10 25.36 1.36 -3.82
CA GLU A 10 25.53 2.45 -2.86
C GLU A 10 24.18 3.11 -2.61
N GLY A 11 23.82 3.33 -1.33
CA GLY A 11 22.53 3.89 -0.93
C GLY A 11 21.32 2.94 -1.00
N ASP A 12 21.45 1.77 -1.63
CA ASP A 12 20.40 0.76 -1.68
C ASP A 12 20.19 0.09 -0.31
N LYS A 13 18.93 -0.30 -0.05
CA LYS A 13 18.53 -1.09 1.12
C LYS A 13 17.55 -2.19 0.72
N VAL A 14 17.52 -3.26 1.52
CA VAL A 14 16.48 -4.30 1.40
C VAL A 14 15.20 -3.77 2.03
N VAL A 15 14.10 -3.77 1.28
CA VAL A 15 12.79 -3.27 1.75
C VAL A 15 11.78 -4.38 2.03
N SER A 16 12.00 -5.60 1.52
CA SER A 16 11.07 -6.71 1.71
C SER A 16 11.79 -8.05 1.66
N LEU A 17 11.25 -9.02 2.40
CA LEU A 17 11.66 -10.43 2.35
C LEU A 17 10.41 -11.26 2.09
N ILE A 18 10.46 -12.08 1.05
CA ILE A 18 9.35 -12.96 0.65
C ILE A 18 9.90 -14.38 0.56
N VAL A 19 9.25 -15.31 1.27
CA VAL A 19 9.44 -16.74 1.07
C VAL A 19 8.28 -17.23 0.21
N PRO A 20 8.47 -17.40 -1.12
CA PRO A 20 7.37 -17.69 -2.02
C PRO A 20 6.75 -19.05 -1.69
N ARG A 21 5.41 -19.09 -1.61
CA ARG A 21 4.61 -20.31 -1.48
C ARG A 21 3.55 -20.32 -2.58
N GLY A 22 3.33 -21.47 -3.21
CA GLY A 22 2.38 -21.58 -4.32
C GLY A 22 2.72 -20.66 -5.50
N ASP A 23 1.70 -20.28 -6.25
CA ASP A 23 1.84 -19.59 -7.54
C ASP A 23 1.43 -18.11 -7.50
N GLY A 24 1.09 -17.58 -6.33
CA GLY A 24 0.69 -16.19 -6.13
C GLY A 24 1.73 -15.21 -6.70
N ALA A 25 1.25 -14.12 -7.31
CA ALA A 25 2.09 -13.12 -7.94
C ALA A 25 2.84 -12.27 -6.90
N ILE A 26 3.95 -11.67 -7.31
CA ILE A 26 4.64 -10.65 -6.50
C ILE A 26 4.08 -9.30 -6.87
N LEU A 27 3.44 -8.64 -5.91
CA LEU A 27 3.02 -7.25 -5.99
C LEU A 27 4.13 -6.36 -5.47
N THR A 28 4.51 -5.34 -6.24
CA THR A 28 5.50 -4.32 -5.84
C THR A 28 4.88 -2.94 -5.97
N ALA A 29 5.06 -2.09 -4.96
CA ALA A 29 4.62 -0.69 -4.97
C ALA A 29 5.78 0.28 -4.75
N THR A 30 5.66 1.48 -5.33
CA THR A 30 6.64 2.55 -5.28
C THR A 30 6.07 3.81 -4.62
N GLN A 31 6.95 4.73 -4.23
CA GLN A 31 6.61 5.91 -3.43
C GLN A 31 5.54 6.80 -4.08
N ASN A 32 5.56 6.97 -5.39
CA ASN A 32 4.62 7.85 -6.10
C ASN A 32 3.32 7.12 -6.50
N GLY A 33 2.94 6.06 -5.79
CA GLY A 33 1.68 5.35 -6.02
C GLY A 33 1.66 4.42 -7.23
N TYR A 34 2.81 4.10 -7.84
CA TYR A 34 2.88 3.12 -8.93
C TYR A 34 3.16 1.72 -8.42
N GLY A 35 2.74 0.72 -9.19
CA GLY A 35 3.04 -0.66 -8.88
C GLY A 35 2.49 -1.62 -9.90
N LYS A 36 2.65 -2.91 -9.61
CA LYS A 36 2.23 -3.99 -10.50
C LYS A 36 2.31 -5.34 -9.82
N ARG A 37 1.61 -6.31 -10.41
CA ARG A 37 1.80 -7.72 -10.14
C ARG A 37 2.70 -8.33 -11.21
N THR A 38 3.59 -9.22 -10.81
CA THR A 38 4.39 -10.02 -11.73
C THR A 38 4.37 -11.47 -11.26
N ALA A 39 4.11 -12.39 -12.19
CA ALA A 39 4.07 -13.82 -11.88
C ALA A 39 5.36 -14.26 -11.17
N VAL A 40 5.24 -15.08 -10.13
CA VAL A 40 6.41 -15.54 -9.35
C VAL A 40 7.40 -16.30 -10.23
N ALA A 41 6.91 -17.04 -11.22
CA ALA A 41 7.71 -17.77 -12.21
C ALA A 41 8.61 -16.86 -13.06
N GLU A 42 8.29 -15.57 -13.19
CA GLU A 42 9.20 -14.65 -13.84
C GLU A 42 10.45 -14.39 -13.00
N TYR A 43 10.49 -14.61 -11.70
CA TYR A 43 11.70 -14.34 -10.90
C TYR A 43 12.69 -15.51 -11.00
N PRO A 44 13.81 -15.38 -11.76
CA PRO A 44 14.76 -16.48 -11.90
C PRO A 44 15.47 -16.74 -10.57
N THR A 45 15.66 -18.02 -10.24
CA THR A 45 16.51 -18.41 -9.12
C THR A 45 17.94 -17.92 -9.36
N LYS A 46 18.49 -17.17 -8.41
CA LYS A 46 19.86 -16.67 -8.42
C LYS A 46 20.59 -17.07 -7.15
N SER A 47 21.91 -17.22 -7.24
CA SER A 47 22.76 -17.43 -6.07
C SER A 47 22.76 -16.21 -5.15
N ARG A 48 23.00 -16.46 -3.86
CA ARG A 48 23.24 -15.41 -2.86
C ARG A 48 24.47 -14.55 -3.20
N ALA A 49 24.55 -13.38 -2.59
CA ALA A 49 25.60 -12.38 -2.76
C ALA A 49 25.75 -11.81 -4.19
N THR A 50 24.77 -12.07 -5.06
CA THR A 50 24.66 -11.45 -6.39
C THR A 50 23.97 -10.08 -6.29
N LYS A 51 23.95 -9.31 -7.39
CA LYS A 51 23.24 -8.02 -7.48
C LYS A 51 21.72 -8.17 -7.66
N GLY A 52 21.22 -9.39 -7.90
CA GLY A 52 19.81 -9.62 -8.25
C GLY A 52 19.47 -9.30 -9.71
N VAL A 53 18.18 -9.18 -9.99
CA VAL A 53 17.60 -8.80 -11.28
C VAL A 53 16.56 -7.70 -11.08
N ILE A 54 16.27 -6.92 -12.12
CA ILE A 54 15.26 -5.85 -12.06
C ILE A 54 13.88 -6.49 -11.82
N SER A 55 13.17 -5.97 -10.80
CA SER A 55 11.79 -6.33 -10.44
C SER A 55 10.78 -5.28 -10.92
N ILE A 56 11.14 -3.99 -10.87
CA ILE A 56 10.40 -2.84 -11.39
C ILE A 56 11.41 -1.74 -11.75
N LYS A 57 11.09 -0.90 -12.75
CA LYS A 57 11.92 0.25 -13.09
C LYS A 57 11.70 1.39 -12.09
N VAL A 58 12.75 1.75 -11.35
CA VAL A 58 12.80 2.96 -10.54
C VAL A 58 13.14 4.13 -11.46
N THR A 59 12.23 5.10 -11.54
CA THR A 59 12.37 6.33 -12.34
C THR A 59 11.82 7.49 -11.52
N GLU A 60 12.12 8.74 -11.90
CA GLU A 60 11.55 9.93 -11.25
C GLU A 60 10.02 9.85 -11.12
N ARG A 61 9.34 9.34 -12.15
CA ARG A 61 7.90 9.09 -12.14
C ARG A 61 7.43 8.16 -11.01
N ASN A 62 8.19 7.10 -10.74
CA ASN A 62 7.78 6.03 -9.84
C ASN A 62 8.23 6.28 -8.39
N GLY A 63 9.41 6.88 -8.21
CA GLY A 63 10.10 6.90 -6.92
C GLY A 63 10.67 5.53 -6.54
N LEU A 64 11.19 5.44 -5.32
CA LEU A 64 11.79 4.21 -4.78
C LEU A 64 10.72 3.15 -4.50
N VAL A 65 11.15 1.89 -4.41
CA VAL A 65 10.27 0.80 -3.97
C VAL A 65 10.00 0.93 -2.49
N VAL A 66 8.72 0.91 -2.11
CA VAL A 66 8.26 0.96 -0.72
C VAL A 66 8.19 -0.45 -0.15
N GLY A 67 7.66 -1.39 -0.93
CA GLY A 67 7.53 -2.77 -0.51
C GLY A 67 7.13 -3.71 -1.64
N ALA A 68 7.28 -5.00 -1.34
CA ALA A 68 6.76 -6.07 -2.16
C ALA A 68 6.17 -7.18 -1.28
N VAL A 69 5.10 -7.81 -1.76
CA VAL A 69 4.40 -8.89 -1.06
C VAL A 69 3.87 -9.91 -2.07
N GLN A 70 3.86 -11.19 -1.70
CA GLN A 70 3.20 -12.23 -2.50
C GLN A 70 1.70 -12.17 -2.24
N VAL A 71 0.91 -12.20 -3.31
CA VAL A 71 -0.55 -12.09 -3.27
C VAL A 71 -1.20 -13.08 -4.24
N ASP A 72 -2.34 -13.60 -3.84
CA ASP A 72 -3.28 -14.34 -4.66
C ASP A 72 -4.35 -13.40 -5.24
N ASP A 73 -5.07 -13.83 -6.27
CA ASP A 73 -6.04 -12.97 -6.99
C ASP A 73 -7.21 -12.49 -6.11
N CYS A 74 -7.56 -13.25 -5.07
CA CYS A 74 -8.61 -12.92 -4.11
C CYS A 74 -8.14 -12.05 -2.94
N ASP A 75 -6.84 -11.77 -2.83
CA ASP A 75 -6.33 -10.93 -1.76
C ASP A 75 -6.74 -9.46 -1.92
N GLN A 76 -6.67 -8.73 -0.82
CA GLN A 76 -6.70 -7.28 -0.82
C GLN A 76 -5.38 -6.75 -0.25
N ILE A 77 -5.01 -5.56 -0.69
CA ILE A 77 -3.89 -4.82 -0.12
C ILE A 77 -4.35 -3.51 0.47
N MET A 78 -3.60 -3.04 1.45
CA MET A 78 -3.72 -1.71 2.02
C MET A 78 -2.41 -0.95 1.79
N MET A 79 -2.53 0.27 1.30
CA MET A 79 -1.44 1.23 1.19
C MET A 79 -1.72 2.41 2.09
N ILE A 80 -0.67 2.96 2.68
CA ILE A 80 -0.73 4.15 3.53
C ILE A 80 0.30 5.17 3.05
N THR A 81 -0.11 6.43 3.01
CA THR A 81 0.76 7.56 2.69
C THR A 81 1.29 8.26 3.95
N ASP A 82 2.32 9.09 3.79
CA ASP A 82 2.84 9.94 4.86
C ASP A 82 1.82 11.00 5.34
N ALA A 83 0.85 11.37 4.51
CA ALA A 83 -0.28 12.23 4.88
C ALA A 83 -1.39 11.51 5.66
N GLY A 84 -1.32 10.18 5.81
CA GLY A 84 -2.33 9.39 6.50
C GLY A 84 -3.50 8.96 5.62
N THR A 85 -3.38 9.05 4.29
CA THR A 85 -4.37 8.48 3.36
C THR A 85 -4.21 6.96 3.33
N LEU A 86 -5.29 6.24 3.63
CA LEU A 86 -5.34 4.78 3.54
C LEU A 86 -6.16 4.39 2.30
N VAL A 87 -5.58 3.54 1.45
CA VAL A 87 -6.28 2.99 0.28
C VAL A 87 -6.26 1.48 0.34
N ARG A 88 -7.46 0.88 0.30
CA ARG A 88 -7.65 -0.55 0.16
C ARG A 88 -8.00 -0.88 -1.28
N THR A 89 -7.34 -1.88 -1.86
CA THR A 89 -7.55 -2.27 -3.26
C THR A 89 -7.58 -3.77 -3.39
N ARG A 90 -8.52 -4.28 -4.21
CA ARG A 90 -8.53 -5.69 -4.61
C ARG A 90 -7.34 -5.98 -5.50
N VAL A 91 -6.60 -7.03 -5.20
CA VAL A 91 -5.41 -7.40 -5.97
C VAL A 91 -5.76 -7.72 -7.42
N SER A 92 -6.96 -8.26 -7.67
CA SER A 92 -7.49 -8.54 -9.01
C SER A 92 -7.54 -7.32 -9.95
N GLU A 93 -7.68 -6.11 -9.41
CA GLU A 93 -7.74 -4.84 -10.18
C GLU A 93 -6.36 -4.36 -10.65
N ILE A 94 -5.29 -4.91 -10.06
CA ILE A 94 -3.92 -4.49 -10.37
C ILE A 94 -3.40 -5.29 -11.56
N SER A 95 -2.82 -4.63 -12.55
CA SER A 95 -2.36 -5.32 -13.76
C SER A 95 -1.20 -6.29 -13.48
N ILE A 96 -1.28 -7.47 -14.10
CA ILE A 96 -0.16 -8.43 -14.19
C ILE A 96 0.69 -8.06 -15.40
N VAL A 97 1.91 -7.62 -15.16
CA VAL A 97 2.87 -7.27 -16.21
C VAL A 97 4.28 -7.72 -15.84
N GLY A 98 5.16 -7.82 -16.83
CA GLY A 98 6.50 -8.34 -16.64
C GLY A 98 7.40 -7.51 -15.72
N ARG A 99 8.51 -8.11 -15.28
CA ARG A 99 9.44 -7.49 -14.31
C ARG A 99 10.00 -6.13 -14.78
N ASN A 100 10.56 -6.05 -15.98
CA ASN A 100 11.29 -4.87 -16.45
C ASN A 100 10.37 -3.77 -17.04
N THR A 101 9.36 -3.39 -16.27
CA THR A 101 8.35 -2.37 -16.63
C THR A 101 8.26 -1.34 -15.51
N GLN A 102 7.59 -0.21 -15.77
CA GLN A 102 7.35 0.82 -14.74
C GLN A 102 6.04 0.58 -13.96
N GLY A 103 5.24 -0.42 -14.31
CA GLY A 103 3.93 -0.64 -13.67
C GLY A 103 2.87 0.39 -14.04
N VAL A 104 1.75 0.31 -13.33
CA VAL A 104 0.53 1.11 -13.47
C VAL A 104 0.28 1.92 -12.20
N ILE A 105 -0.69 2.82 -12.25
CA ILE A 105 -1.11 3.60 -11.07
C ILE A 105 -1.91 2.67 -10.15
N LEU A 106 -1.48 2.57 -8.89
CA LEU A 106 -2.24 1.93 -7.82
C LEU A 106 -3.08 2.96 -7.07
N ILE A 107 -2.46 4.10 -6.74
CA ILE A 107 -3.13 5.26 -6.13
C ILE A 107 -2.59 6.54 -6.77
N ARG A 108 -3.40 7.60 -6.74
CA ARG A 108 -2.93 8.94 -7.06
C ARG A 108 -2.55 9.64 -5.76
N THR A 109 -1.28 10.02 -5.62
CA THR A 109 -0.81 10.85 -4.52
C THR A 109 -0.90 12.33 -4.91
N ALA A 110 -1.04 13.22 -3.92
CA ALA A 110 -0.80 14.66 -4.11
C ALA A 110 0.69 14.95 -4.40
N GLU A 111 1.03 16.19 -4.81
CA GLU A 111 2.40 16.57 -5.21
C GLU A 111 3.45 16.37 -4.10
N ASP A 112 3.06 16.47 -2.83
CA ASP A 112 3.94 16.33 -1.65
C ASP A 112 3.57 15.12 -0.78
N GLU A 113 2.87 14.13 -1.34
CA GLU A 113 2.42 12.93 -0.63
C GLU A 113 3.07 11.68 -1.22
N ASN A 114 3.56 10.80 -0.36
CA ASN A 114 4.20 9.55 -0.78
C ASN A 114 3.61 8.35 -0.07
N VAL A 115 3.53 7.23 -0.79
CA VAL A 115 3.29 5.91 -0.20
C VAL A 115 4.46 5.56 0.71
N VAL A 116 4.16 5.24 1.97
CA VAL A 116 5.16 4.83 2.98
C VAL A 116 4.96 3.39 3.46
N GLY A 117 3.80 2.79 3.20
CA GLY A 117 3.51 1.42 3.57
C GLY A 117 2.65 0.68 2.54
N LEU A 118 2.90 -0.63 2.44
CA LEU A 118 2.13 -1.59 1.67
C LEU A 118 2.01 -2.86 2.50
N GLN A 119 0.79 -3.35 2.73
CA GLN A 119 0.55 -4.63 3.41
C GLN A 119 -0.60 -5.40 2.74
N ARG A 120 -0.53 -6.73 2.82
CA ARG A 120 -1.64 -7.61 2.43
C ARG A 120 -2.61 -7.72 3.61
N VAL A 121 -3.90 -7.60 3.34
CA VAL A 121 -4.95 -7.74 4.36
C VAL A 121 -5.15 -9.23 4.66
N ALA A 122 -5.15 -9.60 5.94
CA ALA A 122 -5.26 -11.00 6.36
C ALA A 122 -6.70 -11.51 6.41
N GLU A 123 -7.66 -10.61 6.68
CA GLU A 123 -9.07 -10.93 6.84
C GLU A 123 -9.87 -10.36 5.65
N PRO A 124 -10.71 -11.17 4.98
CA PRO A 124 -11.74 -10.62 4.13
C PRO A 124 -12.66 -9.79 5.02
N VAL A 125 -12.90 -8.54 4.64
CA VAL A 125 -13.91 -7.70 5.29
C VAL A 125 -15.09 -7.70 4.34
N ASP A 126 -16.29 -7.89 4.88
CA ASP A 126 -17.51 -7.98 4.08
C ASP A 126 -17.67 -6.70 3.24
N GLU A 127 -18.13 -6.86 1.99
CA GLU A 127 -18.20 -5.74 1.03
C GLU A 127 -19.08 -4.58 1.53
N GLU A 128 -20.02 -4.87 2.44
CA GLU A 128 -20.91 -3.89 3.07
C GLU A 128 -20.18 -2.85 3.95
N ASP A 129 -18.98 -3.17 4.47
CA ASP A 129 -18.23 -2.24 5.33
C ASP A 129 -17.40 -1.20 4.53
N LEU A 130 -17.22 -1.40 3.22
CA LEU A 130 -16.30 -0.62 2.39
C LEU A 130 -16.89 0.72 1.90
N ASP A 131 -18.22 0.83 1.84
CA ASP A 131 -18.91 2.02 1.32
C ASP A 131 -18.96 3.18 2.32
N THR A 132 -18.53 2.97 3.57
CA THR A 132 -18.57 3.98 4.64
C THR A 132 -17.35 4.92 4.68
N ILE A 133 -16.34 4.70 3.82
CA ILE A 133 -15.06 5.42 3.85
C ILE A 133 -14.84 6.17 2.52
N ASP A 134 -15.89 6.76 1.95
CA ASP A 134 -15.73 7.82 0.93
C ASP A 134 -16.02 9.17 1.59
N GLY A 135 -14.94 9.85 1.97
CA GLY A 135 -14.94 11.09 2.74
C GLY A 135 -15.46 12.29 1.94
N SER A 136 -16.77 12.35 1.72
CA SER A 136 -17.45 13.62 1.44
C SER A 136 -17.97 14.23 2.74
N ALA A 137 -17.23 15.19 3.28
CA ALA A 137 -17.75 16.42 3.91
C ALA A 137 -16.67 17.05 4.80
N ALA A 138 -16.01 18.07 4.26
CA ALA A 138 -15.61 19.23 5.04
C ALA A 138 -15.64 20.46 4.13
N GLU A 139 -16.83 20.78 3.62
CA GLU A 139 -17.17 22.17 3.32
C GLU A 139 -18.01 22.66 4.48
N GLY A 140 -17.47 23.62 5.23
CA GLY A 140 -18.17 24.26 6.33
C GLY A 140 -19.32 25.11 5.80
N ASP A 141 -20.38 25.20 6.59
CA ASP A 141 -21.15 26.43 6.66
C ASP A 141 -21.62 26.67 8.09
N ASP A 142 -21.53 27.94 8.43
CA ASP A 142 -21.85 28.58 9.70
C ASP A 142 -23.37 28.50 9.92
N GLU A 143 -23.85 27.97 11.05
CA GLU A 143 -25.09 28.50 11.65
C GLU A 143 -25.15 28.25 13.16
N ILE A 144 -25.26 29.36 13.87
CA ILE A 144 -25.28 29.52 15.32
C ILE A 144 -26.72 29.40 15.85
N ALA A 145 -26.84 28.74 17.01
CA ALA A 145 -27.80 28.91 18.13
C ALA A 145 -29.19 28.22 18.06
N PRO A 146 -29.88 28.03 19.21
CA PRO A 146 -29.51 28.43 20.59
C PRO A 146 -29.50 27.29 21.63
N GLU A 147 -28.85 27.61 22.75
CA GLU A 147 -28.95 26.91 24.02
C GLU A 147 -30.41 26.90 24.52
N VAL A 148 -30.85 25.78 25.07
CA VAL A 148 -32.05 25.70 25.90
C VAL A 148 -31.62 25.28 27.29
N ASP A 149 -31.81 26.22 28.21
CA ASP A 149 -31.71 26.08 29.66
C ASP A 149 -32.51 24.85 30.13
N VAL A 150 -31.87 24.01 30.95
CA VAL A 150 -32.58 23.06 31.79
C VAL A 150 -32.29 23.45 33.23
N ASP A 151 -33.19 24.26 33.79
CA ASP A 151 -33.41 24.36 35.22
C ASP A 151 -33.78 22.97 35.75
N ASP A 152 -33.01 22.46 36.72
CA ASP A 152 -33.55 21.51 37.69
C ASP A 152 -32.86 21.76 39.04
N GLU A 153 -33.62 22.35 39.96
CA GLU A 153 -33.26 22.51 41.37
C GLU A 153 -33.40 21.17 42.11
N PRO A 154 -32.74 21.00 43.27
CA PRO A 154 -32.54 19.70 43.91
C PRO A 154 -33.73 19.30 44.81
N GLU A 155 -34.12 18.03 44.79
CA GLU A 155 -34.96 17.44 45.85
C GLU A 155 -34.09 16.79 46.93
N GLU A 156 -34.10 17.39 48.12
CA GLU A 156 -33.83 16.73 49.40
C GLU A 156 -35.10 15.99 49.87
N GLU A 157 -34.99 14.70 50.21
CA GLU A 157 -35.41 14.08 51.49
C GLU A 157 -34.90 12.63 51.60
#